data_AF-A0A7C3G6C2-F1
#
_entry.id   AF-A0A7C3G6C2-F1
#
_cell.length_a   1.000
_cell.length_b   1.000
_cell.length_c   1.000
_cell.angle_alpha   90.00
_cell.angle_beta   90.00
_cell.angle_gamma   90.00
#
_symmetry.space_group_name_H-M   'P 1'
#
loop_
_entity.id
_entity.type
_entity.pdbx_description
1 polymer ?
#
loop_
_entity_poly.entity_id
_entity_poly.type
_entity_poly.pdbx_seq_one_letter_code
_entity_poly.pdbx_strand_id
1 'polypeptide(L)'
;MIDKLIQVLDPRGQPSGIFGSALLPENEMMDLLNPLGQPEGALQKMSMAERLPTLDGKTVYLVDTGFAGAKEFMEEVHGWFTRNHPEIKTIFRSKGGNTFANDPVLWQEVKENADAAIFGVGS
;
A
#
# COMPACT_ATOMS: atom_id res chain seq x y z
N MET A 1 9.17 -24.76 -33.68
CA MET A 1 10.37 -23.91 -33.87
C MET A 1 9.90 -22.48 -33.68
N ILE A 2 10.23 -21.75 -32.60
CA ILE A 2 11.53 -21.59 -31.95
C ILE A 2 11.42 -21.82 -30.43
N ASP A 3 12.30 -22.68 -29.93
CA ASP A 3 12.69 -22.76 -28.52
C ASP A 3 13.52 -21.53 -28.15
N LYS A 4 13.02 -20.71 -27.21
CA LYS A 4 13.89 -20.02 -26.24
C LYS A 4 13.08 -19.42 -25.09
N LEU A 5 12.99 -20.17 -24.01
CA LEU A 5 12.60 -19.66 -22.69
C LEU A 5 13.80 -18.87 -22.11
N ILE A 6 13.57 -17.65 -21.63
CA ILE A 6 14.62 -16.79 -21.04
C ILE A 6 14.71 -17.06 -19.54
N GLN A 7 15.84 -17.60 -19.09
CA GLN A 7 16.10 -17.86 -17.67
C GLN A 7 16.50 -16.56 -16.96
N VAL A 8 15.68 -16.12 -16.00
CA VAL A 8 16.00 -14.99 -15.12
C VAL A 8 16.49 -15.53 -13.78
N LEU A 9 17.56 -14.91 -13.25
CA LEU A 9 18.16 -15.25 -11.96
C LEU A 9 17.77 -14.20 -10.92
N ASP A 10 17.57 -14.63 -9.68
CA ASP A 10 17.42 -13.75 -8.52
C ASP A 10 18.75 -13.01 -8.21
N PRO A 11 18.75 -12.02 -7.29
CA PRO A 11 19.94 -11.25 -6.94
C PRO A 11 21.13 -12.07 -6.39
N ARG A 12 20.95 -13.37 -6.13
CA ARG A 12 21.97 -14.31 -5.63
C ARG A 12 22.34 -15.37 -6.68
N GLY A 13 21.85 -15.24 -7.92
CA GLY A 13 22.15 -16.16 -9.02
C GLY A 13 21.33 -17.46 -9.02
N GLN A 14 20.23 -17.53 -8.26
CA GLN A 14 19.32 -18.68 -8.28
C GLN A 14 18.23 -18.49 -9.35
N PRO A 15 17.77 -19.51 -10.09
CA PRO A 15 16.70 -19.34 -11.07
C PRO A 15 15.42 -18.84 -10.38
N SER A 16 14.93 -17.65 -10.76
CA SER A 16 13.68 -17.10 -10.25
C SER A 16 12.46 -17.50 -11.10
N GLY A 17 12.64 -18.44 -12.04
CA GLY A 17 11.61 -18.98 -12.90
C GLY A 17 11.45 -18.25 -14.24
N ILE A 18 10.87 -18.97 -15.22
CA ILE A 18 10.40 -18.45 -16.50
C ILE A 18 8.90 -18.70 -16.47
N PHE A 19 8.09 -17.65 -16.45
CA PHE A 19 6.65 -17.84 -16.30
C PHE A 19 5.90 -17.23 -17.49
N GLY A 20 5.33 -18.14 -18.28
CA GLY A 20 4.35 -17.93 -19.33
C GLY A 20 4.72 -17.01 -20.49
N SER A 21 4.03 -17.21 -21.61
CA SER A 21 3.87 -16.21 -22.66
C SER A 21 2.72 -15.29 -22.26
N ALA A 22 2.78 -14.01 -22.60
CA ALA A 22 1.65 -13.12 -22.39
C ALA A 22 0.44 -13.60 -23.21
N LEU A 23 -0.76 -13.53 -22.63
CA LEU A 23 -2.00 -13.80 -23.34
C LEU A 23 -2.36 -12.59 -24.20
N LEU A 24 -2.54 -12.82 -25.49
CA LEU A 24 -2.97 -11.81 -26.44
C LEU A 24 -4.50 -11.69 -26.44
N PRO A 25 -5.07 -10.56 -26.91
CA PRO A 25 -6.52 -10.35 -26.97
C PRO A 25 -7.31 -11.44 -27.72
N GLU A 26 -6.65 -12.16 -28.62
CA GLU A 26 -7.18 -13.31 -29.38
C GLU A 26 -7.20 -14.65 -28.62
N ASN A 27 -6.61 -14.74 -27.43
CA ASN A 27 -6.63 -15.95 -26.60
C ASN A 27 -8.02 -16.22 -26.02
N GLU A 28 -8.37 -17.51 -25.84
CA GLU A 28 -9.65 -17.87 -25.24
C GLU A 28 -9.66 -17.60 -23.73
N MET A 29 -10.84 -17.32 -23.17
CA MET A 29 -10.99 -17.05 -21.73
C MET A 29 -10.39 -18.14 -20.83
N MET A 30 -10.41 -19.40 -21.27
CA MET A 30 -9.85 -20.53 -20.52
C MET A 30 -8.32 -20.56 -20.51
N ASP A 31 -7.64 -19.82 -21.40
CA ASP A 31 -6.19 -19.70 -21.43
C ASP A 31 -5.64 -18.93 -20.22
N LEU A 32 -6.48 -18.16 -19.51
CA LEU A 32 -6.13 -17.53 -18.22
C LEU A 32 -5.75 -18.55 -17.13
N LEU A 33 -6.24 -19.79 -17.25
CA LEU A 33 -5.92 -20.88 -16.33
C LEU A 33 -4.69 -21.68 -16.78
N ASN A 34 -4.14 -21.40 -17.96
CA ASN A 34 -2.96 -22.06 -18.46
C ASN A 34 -1.73 -21.48 -17.75
N PRO A 35 -0.93 -22.28 -17.00
CA PRO A 35 0.27 -21.79 -16.32
C PRO A 35 1.37 -21.31 -17.29
N LEU A 36 1.22 -21.59 -18.59
CA LEU A 36 2.06 -21.05 -19.67
C LEU A 36 1.54 -19.72 -20.24
N GLY A 37 0.41 -19.20 -19.77
CA GLY A 37 -0.17 -17.92 -20.14
C GLY A 37 -0.15 -16.96 -18.94
N GLN A 38 0.21 -15.70 -19.15
CA GLN A 38 0.06 -14.66 -18.13
C GLN A 38 -0.94 -13.60 -18.60
N PRO A 39 -1.85 -13.12 -17.74
CA PRO A 39 -2.77 -12.05 -18.10
C PRO A 39 -1.98 -10.77 -18.43
N GLU A 40 -2.27 -10.16 -19.58
CA GLU A 40 -1.79 -8.82 -19.92
C GLU A 40 -2.54 -7.78 -19.09
N GLY A 41 -1.94 -7.40 -17.97
CA GLY A 41 -2.28 -6.18 -17.26
C GLY A 41 -1.02 -5.34 -17.13
N ALA A 42 -0.97 -4.19 -17.79
CA ALA A 42 0.04 -3.19 -17.47
C ALA A 42 -0.17 -2.79 -16.00
N LEU A 43 0.62 -3.37 -15.09
CA LEU A 43 0.60 -2.99 -13.69
C LEU A 43 1.14 -1.57 -13.59
N GLN A 44 0.26 -0.61 -13.28
CA GLN A 44 0.70 0.73 -12.98
C GLN A 44 1.56 0.66 -11.72
N LYS A 45 2.84 1.01 -11.86
CA LYS A 45 3.74 1.11 -10.72
C LYS A 45 3.25 2.24 -9.82
N MET A 46 2.61 1.90 -8.72
CA MET A 46 2.26 2.88 -7.68
C MET A 46 3.49 3.11 -6.81
N SER A 47 3.88 4.37 -6.62
CA SER A 47 4.89 4.75 -5.65
C SER A 47 4.23 5.15 -4.34
N MET A 48 4.91 4.87 -3.22
CA MET A 48 4.56 5.50 -1.95
C MET A 48 4.79 7.02 -2.04
N ALA A 49 4.19 7.77 -1.12
CA ALA A 49 4.50 9.17 -0.94
C ALA A 49 6.01 9.37 -0.72
N GLU A 50 6.54 10.51 -1.18
CA GLU A 50 7.95 10.84 -0.96
C GLU A 50 8.25 10.90 0.54
N ARG A 51 9.41 10.37 0.92
CA ARG A 51 9.84 10.37 2.32
C ARG A 51 10.22 11.78 2.74
N LEU A 52 9.55 12.29 3.77
CA LEU A 52 9.94 13.54 4.42
C LEU A 52 11.30 13.37 5.12
N PRO A 53 12.17 14.40 5.09
CA PRO A 53 13.45 14.37 5.79
C PRO A 53 13.30 14.51 7.31
N THR A 54 12.22 15.14 7.78
CA THR A 54 11.86 15.30 9.20
C THR A 54 10.34 15.47 9.36
N LEU A 55 9.83 15.20 10.56
CA LEU A 55 8.44 15.45 10.97
C LEU A 55 8.28 16.72 11.82
N ASP A 56 9.37 17.42 12.14
CA ASP A 56 9.31 18.63 12.96
C ASP A 56 8.47 19.72 12.28
N GLY A 57 7.47 20.24 13.01
CA GLY A 57 6.52 21.23 12.49
C GLY A 57 5.56 20.70 11.43
N LYS A 58 5.51 19.38 11.20
CA LYS A 58 4.61 18.72 10.24
C LYS A 58 3.30 18.30 10.88
N THR A 59 2.28 18.16 10.04
CA THR A 59 0.98 17.61 10.39
C THR A 59 0.92 16.13 10.02
N VAL A 60 0.89 15.27 11.03
CA VAL A 60 0.81 13.80 10.88
C VAL A 60 -0.58 13.32 11.25
N TYR A 61 -1.28 12.71 10.29
CA TYR A 61 -2.57 12.09 10.54
C TYR A 61 -2.41 10.67 11.08
N LEU A 62 -3.06 10.37 12.20
CA LEU A 62 -3.15 9.04 12.78
C LEU A 62 -4.54 8.50 12.46
N VAL A 63 -4.59 7.57 11.50
CA VAL A 63 -5.85 7.04 10.96
C VAL A 63 -6.11 5.66 11.53
N ASP A 64 -7.12 5.56 12.38
CA ASP A 64 -7.74 4.29 12.74
C ASP A 64 -8.57 3.79 11.55
N THR A 65 -8.21 2.61 11.03
CA THR A 65 -8.87 2.03 9.86
C THR A 65 -10.05 1.13 10.22
N GLY A 66 -10.31 0.92 11.52
CA GLY A 66 -11.35 0.02 12.02
C GLY A 66 -10.89 -1.43 12.18
N PHE A 67 -9.58 -1.70 12.14
CA PHE A 67 -9.04 -2.99 12.60
C PHE A 67 -9.12 -3.07 14.12
N ALA A 68 -9.31 -4.28 14.65
CA ALA A 68 -9.41 -4.49 16.09
C ALA A 68 -8.14 -3.99 16.81
N GLY A 69 -8.32 -3.15 17.83
CA GLY A 69 -7.24 -2.54 18.62
C GLY A 69 -6.52 -1.38 17.95
N ALA A 70 -6.84 -1.03 16.69
CA ALA A 70 -6.18 0.05 15.98
C ALA A 70 -6.51 1.42 16.61
N LYS A 71 -7.74 1.61 17.07
CA LYS A 71 -8.20 2.85 17.69
C LYS A 71 -7.42 3.16 18.96
N GLU A 72 -7.43 2.24 19.92
CA GLU A 72 -6.79 2.42 21.23
C GLU A 72 -5.28 2.62 21.07
N PHE A 73 -4.66 1.87 20.17
CA PHE A 73 -3.25 2.05 19.83
C PHE A 73 -2.97 3.46 19.27
N MET A 74 -3.79 3.93 18.32
CA MET A 74 -3.59 5.24 17.70
C MET A 74 -3.86 6.40 18.67
N GLU A 75 -4.79 6.24 19.60
CA GLU A 75 -5.01 7.20 20.70
C GLU A 75 -3.79 7.29 21.62
N GLU A 76 -3.17 6.16 21.97
CA GLU A 76 -1.93 6.15 22.76
C GLU A 76 -0.73 6.72 22.00
N VAL A 77 -0.62 6.43 20.70
CA VAL A 77 0.40 7.03 19.82
C VAL A 77 0.24 8.55 19.77
N HIS A 78 -1.00 9.04 19.59
CA HIS A 78 -1.32 10.47 19.63
C HIS A 78 -0.88 11.10 20.96
N GLY A 79 -1.23 10.45 22.08
CA GLY A 79 -0.84 10.89 23.41
C GLY A 79 0.68 10.90 23.60
N TRP A 80 1.39 9.89 23.08
CA TRP A 80 2.84 9.81 23.14
C TRP A 80 3.51 10.95 22.36
N PHE A 81 3.07 11.25 21.14
CA PHE A 81 3.58 12.39 20.36
C PHE A 81 3.36 13.70 21.11
N THR A 82 2.17 13.90 21.68
CA THR A 82 1.85 15.12 22.43
C THR A 82 2.77 15.31 23.65
N ARG A 83 3.18 14.23 24.31
CA ARG A 83 4.07 14.27 25.48
C ARG A 83 5.55 14.37 25.15
N ASN A 84 6.00 13.71 24.08
CA ASN A 84 7.43 13.52 23.80
C ASN A 84 7.94 14.33 22.60
N HIS A 85 7.04 14.65 21.66
CA HIS A 85 7.33 15.36 20.41
C HIS A 85 6.25 16.42 20.11
N PRO A 86 6.05 17.42 20.99
CA PRO A 86 5.02 18.44 20.82
C PRO A 86 5.24 19.31 19.57
N GLU A 87 6.45 19.31 19.00
CA GLU A 87 6.77 19.94 17.73
C GLU A 87 6.12 19.27 16.52
N ILE A 88 5.65 18.02 16.66
CA ILE A 88 4.93 17.27 15.63
C ILE A 88 3.43 17.41 15.88
N LYS A 89 2.72 18.07 14.95
CA LYS A 89 1.27 18.21 15.06
C LYS A 89 0.60 16.90 14.64
N THR A 90 0.01 16.19 15.59
CA THR A 90 -0.73 14.95 15.30
C THR A 90 -2.24 15.19 15.28
N ILE A 91 -2.94 14.56 14.32
CA ILE A 91 -4.40 14.62 14.19
C ILE A 91 -4.95 13.20 14.14
N PHE A 92 -5.74 12.81 15.14
CA PHE A 92 -6.41 11.51 15.16
C PHE A 92 -7.73 11.53 14.37
N ARG A 93 -7.95 10.49 13.56
CA ARG A 93 -9.20 10.24 12.81
C ARG A 93 -9.53 8.76 12.81
N SER A 94 -10.79 8.43 13.07
CA SER A 94 -11.33 7.09 12.80
C SER A 94 -12.07 7.09 11.47
N LYS A 95 -11.73 6.14 10.61
CA LYS A 95 -12.38 5.91 9.32
C LYS A 95 -13.83 5.46 9.54
N GLY A 96 -14.75 5.99 8.74
CA GLY A 96 -16.13 5.52 8.73
C GLY A 96 -16.29 4.11 8.15
N GLY A 97 -17.36 3.42 8.55
CA GLY A 97 -17.71 2.09 8.05
C GLY A 97 -16.83 0.96 8.61
N ASN A 98 -16.88 -0.21 7.98
CA ASN A 98 -16.01 -1.34 8.35
C ASN A 98 -14.59 -1.15 7.80
N THR A 99 -13.66 -2.03 8.18
CA THR A 99 -12.24 -1.98 7.81
C THR A 99 -11.97 -1.90 6.31
N PHE A 100 -12.84 -2.49 5.50
CA PHE A 100 -12.71 -2.54 4.03
C PHE A 100 -13.53 -1.46 3.32
N ALA A 101 -14.35 -0.70 4.05
CA ALA A 101 -15.16 0.36 3.47
C ALA A 101 -14.28 1.54 3.03
N ASN A 102 -14.59 2.13 1.89
CA ASN A 102 -13.94 3.35 1.45
C ASN A 102 -14.46 4.57 2.23
N ASP A 103 -13.59 5.52 2.54
CA ASP A 103 -13.95 6.80 3.17
C ASP A 103 -13.40 7.97 2.34
N PRO A 104 -14.06 8.33 1.22
CA PRO A 104 -13.53 9.31 0.29
C PRO A 104 -13.40 10.71 0.90
N VAL A 105 -14.24 11.03 1.90
CA VAL A 105 -14.19 12.32 2.59
C VAL A 105 -12.94 12.40 3.45
N LEU A 106 -12.64 11.37 4.23
CA LEU A 106 -11.42 11.32 5.03
C LEU A 106 -10.17 11.35 4.14
N TRP A 107 -10.17 10.63 3.02
CA TRP A 107 -9.02 10.63 2.09
C TRP A 107 -8.78 11.99 1.47
N GLN A 108 -9.83 12.73 1.17
CA GLN A 108 -9.70 14.10 0.69
C GLN A 108 -9.14 15.02 1.80
N GLU A 109 -9.64 14.92 3.04
CA GLU A 109 -9.11 15.68 4.18
C GLU A 109 -7.62 15.42 4.39
N VAL A 110 -7.21 14.15 4.42
CA VAL A 110 -5.81 13.75 4.62
C VAL A 110 -4.94 14.28 3.49
N LYS A 111 -5.40 14.18 2.24
CA LYS A 111 -4.65 14.66 1.08
C LYS A 111 -4.44 16.18 1.09
N GLU A 112 -5.40 16.94 1.61
CA GLU A 112 -5.34 18.40 1.64
C GLU A 112 -4.51 18.93 2.83
N ASN A 113 -4.54 18.24 3.98
CA ASN A 113 -4.05 18.79 5.24
C ASN A 113 -2.86 18.05 5.85
N ALA A 114 -2.56 16.83 5.42
CA ALA A 114 -1.50 16.02 6.01
C ALA A 114 -0.18 16.16 5.24
N ASP A 115 0.92 16.31 5.98
CA ASP A 115 2.25 16.09 5.43
C ASP A 115 2.59 14.59 5.40
N ALA A 116 2.07 13.84 6.39
CA ALA A 116 2.23 12.39 6.49
C ALA A 116 1.00 11.73 7.14
N ALA A 117 0.81 10.43 6.89
CA ALA A 117 -0.24 9.63 7.52
C ALA A 117 0.31 8.30 8.04
N ILE A 118 -0.19 7.88 9.20
CA ILE A 118 0.05 6.56 9.81
C ILE A 118 -1.28 5.85 9.90
N PHE A 119 -1.36 4.65 9.32
CA PHE A 119 -2.58 3.84 9.30
C PHE A 119 -2.49 2.71 10.32
N GLY A 120 -3.51 2.61 11.17
CA GLY A 120 -3.68 1.49 12.09
C GLY A 120 -4.25 0.31 11.36
N VAL A 121 -3.41 -0.43 10.64
CA VAL A 121 -3.74 -1.72 10.04
C VAL A 121 -3.38 -2.83 11.04
N GLY A 122 -4.25 -3.83 11.20
CA GLY A 122 -4.24 -4.79 12.33
C GLY A 122 -2.89 -5.45 12.68
N SER A 123 -2.85 -6.03 13.88
CA SER A 123 -1.71 -6.77 14.45
C SER A 123 -1.52 -8.16 13.84
#